data_AF-B0DV21-F1
#
_entry.id   AF-B0DV21-F1
#
_cell.length_a   1.000
_cell.length_b   1.000
_cell.length_c   1.000
_cell.angle_alpha   90.00
_cell.angle_beta   90.00
_cell.angle_gamma   90.00
#
_symmetry.space_group_name_H-M   'P 1'
#
loop_
_entity.id
_entity.type
_entity.pdbx_description
1 polymer ?
#
loop_
_entity_poly.entity_id
_entity_poly.type
_entity_poly.pdbx_seq_one_letter_code
_entity_poly.pdbx_strand_id
1 'polypeptide(L)'
;MVFCHIRYPSESLARKEPGVLSQIGESGAASVELDEQCELITSLTARVSITNEDSARLFSEAGGKVVPQIMQLSPCIMRVALGDQTQDIVYPFPVAGSGHRLRLARKSRYIEVVVPTSRSLMPDGMKLNPFPVINSKGLLHTWSIHRVNLFALPVLDVKVRNIKEWLIPHVAFTMSARELSLRKKHQVDTLMFVKDTLQSIFVGASGVQGGSVHRLFALRDKKTNNCDTCIFVDELRYDLAAHTLICDGYILPLTARIIMENEKPFAKLVHQGKMSYIDVLEGEMQAWKQLLPAFVERCRSSWTHGANCEYIAQGRIPLTEDMEADPLCSCGRGKDVEGMHKVELWKTFAPYVTRIAISPLFAVSYLETVGRDPDAHKCRSCRRKAKPKIKVCAGCQKVRYCSSECQKKDWKAHKPKCKP
;
A
#
# COMPACT_ATOMS: atom_id res chain seq x y z
N MET A 1 15.46 -32.72 21.18
CA MET A 1 14.77 -31.41 21.21
C MET A 1 15.68 -30.42 21.93
N VAL A 2 16.51 -29.69 21.19
CA VAL A 2 17.35 -28.63 21.73
C VAL A 2 16.54 -27.34 21.59
N PHE A 3 16.01 -26.82 22.69
CA PHE A 3 15.42 -25.49 22.73
C PHE A 3 16.54 -24.47 22.50
N CYS A 4 16.69 -23.99 21.27
CA CYS A 4 17.61 -22.91 20.96
C CYS A 4 16.97 -21.59 21.41
N HIS A 5 17.14 -21.24 22.69
CA HIS A 5 16.83 -19.89 23.18
C HIS A 5 17.88 -18.92 22.63
N ILE A 6 17.59 -18.31 21.48
CA ILE A 6 18.31 -17.11 21.05
C ILE A 6 17.88 -15.98 21.99
N ARG A 7 18.63 -15.80 23.08
CA ARG A 7 18.52 -14.61 23.94
C ARG A 7 19.26 -13.47 23.24
N TYR A 8 18.51 -12.56 22.63
CA TYR A 8 19.05 -11.22 22.41
C TYR A 8 19.33 -10.58 23.77
N PRO A 9 20.46 -9.88 23.97
CA PRO A 9 20.70 -9.13 25.19
C PRO A 9 19.56 -8.12 25.38
N SER A 10 18.71 -8.38 26.38
CA SER A 10 17.68 -7.45 26.82
C SER A 10 18.36 -6.34 27.61
N GLU A 11 18.93 -5.37 26.91
CA GLU A 11 19.02 -4.04 27.50
C GLU A 11 17.59 -3.50 27.58
N SER A 12 17.07 -3.52 28.80
CA SER A 12 15.82 -2.90 29.20
C SER A 12 15.84 -1.42 28.80
N LEU A 13 15.28 -1.12 27.63
CA LEU A 13 14.70 0.18 27.39
C LEU A 13 13.20 0.00 27.44
N ALA A 14 12.68 0.00 28.68
CA ALA A 14 11.33 0.46 28.95
C ALA A 14 11.24 1.94 28.53
N ARG A 15 11.27 2.20 27.22
CA ARG A 15 10.92 3.48 26.64
C ARG A 15 9.51 3.32 26.13
N LYS A 16 8.56 3.99 26.79
CA LYS A 16 7.21 4.20 26.25
C LYS A 16 7.38 4.77 24.85
N GLU A 17 7.14 3.96 23.83
CA GLU A 17 7.04 4.47 22.47
C GLU A 17 5.90 5.49 22.44
N PRO A 18 6.12 6.71 21.93
CA PRO A 18 5.07 7.72 21.86
C PRO A 18 3.84 7.14 21.14
N GLY A 19 2.71 7.07 21.83
CA GLY A 19 1.44 6.58 21.29
C GLY A 19 1.06 5.13 21.64
N VAL A 20 1.94 4.33 22.27
CA VAL A 20 1.58 2.96 22.72
C VAL A 20 0.96 3.00 24.12
N LEU A 21 -0.30 2.59 24.23
CA LEU A 21 -1.02 2.57 25.51
C LEU A 21 -0.51 1.44 26.42
N SER A 22 -0.31 1.75 27.70
CA SER A 22 0.27 0.80 28.69
C SER A 22 -0.42 0.85 30.05
N GLN A 23 -1.75 0.74 30.07
CA GLN A 23 -2.53 0.96 31.30
C GLN A 23 -2.78 -0.32 32.11
N ILE A 24 -2.72 -1.50 31.49
CA ILE A 24 -2.99 -2.80 32.15
C ILE A 24 -1.74 -3.33 32.87
N GLY A 25 -0.56 -3.17 32.27
CA GLY A 25 0.68 -3.56 32.91
C GLY A 25 1.88 -3.59 31.96
N GLU A 26 2.71 -4.63 32.08
CA GLU A 26 3.96 -4.74 31.33
C GLU A 26 3.85 -5.77 30.21
N SER A 27 4.18 -5.36 28.98
CA SER A 27 4.25 -6.26 27.83
C SER A 27 5.66 -6.79 27.64
N GLY A 28 5.80 -8.11 27.58
CA GLY A 28 7.05 -8.79 27.22
C GLY A 28 7.26 -8.85 25.71
N ALA A 29 8.47 -9.22 25.30
CA ALA A 29 8.81 -9.43 23.89
C ALA A 29 7.95 -10.55 23.27
N ALA A 30 7.62 -10.40 21.98
CA ALA A 30 6.91 -11.43 21.24
C ALA A 30 7.80 -12.68 21.05
N SER A 31 7.31 -13.85 21.44
CA SER A 31 7.92 -15.14 21.14
C SER A 31 7.34 -15.72 19.85
N VAL A 32 8.19 -16.41 19.07
CA VAL A 32 7.82 -17.02 17.80
C VAL A 32 7.56 -18.51 18.00
N GLU A 33 6.45 -19.01 17.46
CA GLU A 33 6.18 -20.43 17.30
C GLU A 33 6.42 -20.81 15.83
N LEU A 34 7.17 -21.89 15.61
CA LEU A 34 7.44 -22.44 14.29
C LEU A 34 6.60 -23.71 14.08
N ASP A 35 6.45 -24.13 12.83
CA ASP A 35 5.89 -25.43 12.49
C ASP A 35 6.82 -26.59 12.92
N GLU A 36 6.31 -27.82 12.81
CA GLU A 36 7.06 -29.02 13.22
C GLU A 36 8.40 -29.16 12.48
N GLN A 37 8.48 -28.62 11.26
CA GLN A 37 9.65 -28.62 10.40
C GLN A 37 10.62 -27.45 10.66
N CYS A 38 10.24 -26.48 11.52
CA CYS A 38 10.99 -25.24 11.76
C CYS A 38 11.21 -24.37 10.51
N GLU A 39 10.32 -24.45 9.52
CA GLU A 39 10.43 -23.72 8.25
C GLU A 39 9.53 -22.48 8.21
N LEU A 40 8.37 -22.55 8.85
CA LEU A 40 7.37 -21.47 8.81
C LEU A 40 6.98 -21.00 10.19
N ILE A 41 6.76 -19.69 10.32
CA ILE A 41 6.14 -19.13 11.52
C ILE A 41 4.65 -19.51 11.53
N THR A 42 4.22 -20.14 12.62
CA THR A 42 2.83 -20.51 12.88
C THR A 42 2.12 -19.42 13.67
N SER A 43 2.76 -18.89 14.71
CA SER A 43 2.20 -17.84 15.55
C SER A 43 3.26 -16.94 16.19
N LEU A 44 2.84 -15.74 16.58
CA LEU A 44 3.55 -14.84 17.47
C LEU A 44 2.75 -14.72 18.77
N THR A 45 3.42 -14.86 19.91
CA THR A 45 2.80 -14.76 21.23
C THR A 45 3.41 -13.62 22.00
N ALA A 46 2.58 -12.70 22.48
CA ALA A 46 3.02 -11.64 23.38
C ALA A 46 2.33 -11.81 24.73
N ARG A 47 3.09 -11.65 25.82
CA ARG A 47 2.59 -11.74 27.19
C ARG A 47 2.44 -10.35 27.78
N VAL A 48 1.29 -10.07 28.38
CA VAL A 48 1.05 -8.89 29.22
C VAL A 48 0.91 -9.36 30.66
N SER A 49 1.88 -9.00 31.49
CA SER A 49 1.83 -9.18 32.94
C SER A 49 0.97 -8.06 33.52
N ILE A 50 -0.09 -8.41 34.24
CA ILE A 50 -1.04 -7.44 34.80
C ILE A 50 -0.46 -6.90 36.11
N THR A 51 -0.04 -5.64 36.09
CA THR A 51 0.52 -4.95 37.25
C THR A 51 -0.42 -3.86 37.79
N ASN A 52 -1.38 -3.40 36.99
CA ASN A 52 -2.43 -2.50 37.45
C ASN A 52 -3.44 -3.27 38.33
N GLU A 53 -3.67 -2.79 39.56
CA GLU A 53 -4.51 -3.49 40.54
C GLU A 53 -6.01 -3.51 40.19
N ASP A 54 -6.53 -2.46 39.54
CA ASP A 54 -7.93 -2.47 39.05
C ASP A 54 -8.13 -3.54 37.98
N SER A 55 -7.20 -3.60 37.03
CA SER A 55 -7.13 -4.64 36.00
C SER A 55 -6.99 -6.03 36.63
N ALA A 56 -6.14 -6.18 37.66
CA ALA A 56 -5.95 -7.44 38.36
C ALA A 56 -7.23 -7.89 39.07
N ARG A 57 -7.98 -6.99 39.72
CA ARG A 57 -9.27 -7.29 40.34
C ARG A 57 -10.29 -7.76 39.32
N LEU A 58 -10.45 -7.04 38.22
CA LEU A 58 -11.37 -7.40 37.13
C LEU A 58 -11.01 -8.74 36.49
N PHE A 59 -9.72 -9.03 36.37
CA PHE A 59 -9.21 -10.25 35.75
C PHE A 59 -9.21 -11.48 36.66
N SER A 60 -9.11 -11.32 37.98
CA SER A 60 -8.91 -12.43 38.91
C SER A 60 -10.05 -13.47 38.92
N GLU A 61 -9.74 -14.70 39.33
CA GLU A 61 -10.73 -15.78 39.51
C GLU A 61 -11.77 -15.49 40.60
N ALA A 62 -11.37 -14.81 41.66
CA ALA A 62 -12.26 -14.41 42.75
C ALA A 62 -13.01 -13.09 42.47
N GLY A 63 -12.59 -12.34 41.44
CA GLY A 63 -13.16 -11.07 41.04
C GLY A 63 -14.08 -11.18 39.82
N GLY A 64 -14.00 -10.20 38.93
CA GLY A 64 -14.97 -10.01 37.83
C GLY A 64 -14.90 -11.06 36.72
N LYS A 65 -13.85 -11.89 36.66
CA LYS A 65 -13.58 -12.86 35.58
C LYS A 65 -13.73 -12.28 34.18
N VAL A 66 -13.48 -10.98 34.03
CA VAL A 66 -13.65 -10.28 32.75
C VAL A 66 -12.72 -10.91 31.72
N VAL A 67 -13.25 -11.14 30.51
CA VAL A 67 -12.46 -11.57 29.36
C VAL A 67 -12.07 -10.31 28.60
N PRO A 68 -10.76 -10.08 28.35
CA PRO A 68 -10.33 -8.88 27.65
C PRO A 68 -10.83 -8.88 26.20
N GLN A 69 -11.22 -7.72 25.71
CA GLN A 69 -11.54 -7.52 24.30
C GLN A 69 -10.27 -7.25 23.51
N ILE A 70 -10.20 -7.82 22.31
CA ILE A 70 -9.03 -7.75 21.44
C ILE A 70 -9.43 -7.10 20.13
N MET A 71 -8.66 -6.11 19.70
CA MET A 71 -8.81 -5.49 18.38
C MET A 71 -7.44 -5.25 17.75
N GLN A 72 -7.37 -5.28 16.42
CA GLN A 72 -6.17 -4.93 15.69
C GLN A 72 -6.24 -3.46 15.25
N LEU A 73 -5.22 -2.66 15.58
CA LEU A 73 -5.16 -1.23 15.24
C LEU A 73 -4.33 -0.95 13.99
N SER A 74 -3.29 -1.74 13.78
CA SER A 74 -2.38 -1.62 12.65
C SER A 74 -1.85 -3.01 12.27
N PRO A 75 -1.13 -3.15 11.15
CA PRO A 75 -0.55 -4.43 10.77
C PRO A 75 0.25 -5.10 11.90
N CYS A 76 0.90 -4.32 12.76
CA CYS A 76 1.78 -4.82 13.82
C CYS A 76 1.29 -4.53 15.25
N ILE A 77 0.11 -3.92 15.45
CA ILE A 77 -0.35 -3.51 16.78
C ILE A 77 -1.72 -4.11 17.09
N MET A 78 -1.80 -4.82 18.22
CA MET A 78 -3.03 -5.34 18.82
C MET A 78 -3.34 -4.56 20.11
N ARG A 79 -4.60 -4.22 20.34
CA ARG A 79 -5.08 -3.62 21.58
C ARG A 79 -5.85 -4.62 22.41
N VAL A 80 -5.50 -4.66 23.69
CA VAL A 80 -6.19 -5.38 24.76
C VAL A 80 -6.95 -4.37 25.60
N ALA A 81 -8.26 -4.51 25.68
CA ALA A 81 -9.12 -3.74 26.56
C ALA A 81 -9.66 -4.62 27.69
N LEU A 82 -9.52 -4.16 28.93
CA LEU A 82 -9.97 -4.86 30.13
C LEU A 82 -10.69 -3.86 31.05
N GLY A 83 -12.02 -3.86 30.99
CA GLY A 83 -12.82 -2.78 31.56
C GLY A 83 -12.47 -1.46 30.88
N ASP A 84 -12.22 -0.42 31.67
CA ASP A 84 -11.85 0.91 31.16
C ASP A 84 -10.35 1.05 30.83
N GLN A 85 -9.56 0.00 31.09
CA GLN A 85 -8.12 0.02 30.87
C GLN A 85 -7.76 -0.57 29.51
N THR A 86 -6.78 0.04 28.84
CA THR A 86 -6.32 -0.38 27.52
C THR A 86 -4.79 -0.53 27.47
N GLN A 87 -4.35 -1.53 26.72
CA GLN A 87 -2.95 -1.86 26.52
C GLN A 87 -2.72 -2.19 25.04
N ASP A 88 -1.73 -1.55 24.44
CA ASP A 88 -1.26 -1.89 23.10
C ASP A 88 -0.09 -2.85 23.19
N ILE A 89 -0.09 -3.83 22.29
CA ILE A 89 0.94 -4.85 22.10
C ILE A 89 1.53 -4.67 20.71
N VAL A 90 2.83 -4.44 20.65
CA VAL A 90 3.58 -4.29 19.39
C VAL A 90 4.22 -5.62 19.02
N TYR A 91 3.93 -6.10 17.82
CA TYR A 91 4.56 -7.28 17.23
C TYR A 91 5.67 -6.85 16.26
N PRO A 92 6.77 -7.62 16.17
CA PRO A 92 7.90 -7.30 15.29
C PRO A 92 7.60 -7.54 13.80
N PHE A 93 6.48 -8.19 13.49
CA PHE A 93 6.06 -8.51 12.13
C PHE A 93 4.54 -8.37 12.01
N PRO A 94 4.00 -8.05 10.83
CA PRO A 94 2.56 -7.99 10.62
C PRO A 94 1.82 -9.26 11.06
N VAL A 95 0.69 -9.11 11.75
CA VAL A 95 -0.14 -10.19 12.31
C VAL A 95 -1.56 -10.16 11.77
N ALA A 96 -2.24 -11.30 11.78
CA ALA A 96 -3.66 -11.41 11.44
C ALA A 96 -4.49 -11.52 12.73
N GLY A 97 -4.95 -10.38 13.24
CA GLY A 97 -5.59 -10.25 14.55
C GLY A 97 -6.93 -10.97 14.69
N SER A 98 -7.67 -11.20 13.61
CA SER A 98 -8.91 -12.01 13.59
C SER A 98 -8.66 -13.46 13.98
N GLY A 99 -7.44 -13.97 13.75
CA GLY A 99 -7.02 -15.31 14.15
C GLY A 99 -6.48 -15.41 15.58
N HIS A 100 -6.65 -14.38 16.42
CA HIS A 100 -6.07 -14.37 17.76
C HIS A 100 -6.62 -15.47 18.66
N ARG A 101 -5.80 -15.90 19.60
CA ARG A 101 -6.17 -16.78 20.72
C ARG A 101 -5.66 -16.17 22.01
N LEU A 102 -6.46 -16.29 23.06
CA LEU A 102 -6.11 -15.81 24.38
C LEU A 102 -5.75 -16.97 25.31
N ARG A 103 -4.67 -16.82 26.06
CA ARG A 103 -4.38 -17.67 27.22
C ARG A 103 -4.41 -16.79 28.46
N LEU A 104 -5.37 -17.06 29.34
CA LEU A 104 -5.69 -16.22 30.49
C LEU A 104 -5.23 -16.90 31.78
N ALA A 105 -4.11 -16.48 32.34
CA ALA A 105 -3.59 -17.02 33.58
C ALA A 105 -4.01 -16.13 34.76
N ARG A 106 -5.23 -16.35 35.26
CA ARG A 106 -5.87 -15.50 36.27
C ARG A 106 -5.18 -15.54 37.64
N LYS A 107 -4.67 -16.70 38.07
CA LYS A 107 -3.91 -16.83 39.32
C LYS A 107 -2.53 -16.16 39.23
N SER A 108 -1.84 -16.36 38.12
CA SER A 108 -0.50 -15.82 37.87
C SER A 108 -0.51 -14.42 37.24
N ARG A 109 -1.68 -13.79 37.13
CA ARG A 109 -1.93 -12.42 36.63
C ARG A 109 -1.27 -12.09 35.28
N TYR A 110 -1.48 -12.91 34.25
CA TYR A 110 -1.04 -12.55 32.90
C TYR A 110 -2.02 -12.96 31.80
N ILE A 111 -1.94 -12.25 30.68
CA ILE A 111 -2.66 -12.49 29.44
C ILE A 111 -1.63 -12.78 28.35
N GLU A 112 -1.75 -13.90 27.65
CA GLU A 112 -1.02 -14.09 26.38
C GLU A 112 -1.97 -13.88 25.22
N VAL A 113 -1.51 -13.08 24.26
CA VAL A 113 -2.18 -12.85 22.98
C VAL A 113 -1.35 -13.56 21.91
N VAL A 114 -1.89 -14.69 21.43
CA VAL A 114 -1.30 -15.52 20.38
C VAL A 114 -1.97 -15.14 19.07
N VAL A 115 -1.19 -14.78 18.05
CA VAL A 115 -1.71 -14.34 16.75
C VAL A 115 -0.94 -15.00 15.61
N PRO A 116 -1.61 -15.44 14.52
CA PRO A 116 -0.91 -15.86 13.32
C PRO A 116 -0.22 -14.68 12.65
N THR A 117 0.88 -14.94 11.94
CA THR A 117 1.51 -13.94 11.06
C THR A 117 0.57 -13.56 9.92
N SER A 118 0.53 -12.28 9.54
CA SER A 118 -0.16 -11.84 8.35
C SER A 118 0.49 -12.48 7.12
N ARG A 119 -0.29 -13.26 6.37
CA ARG A 119 0.10 -13.80 5.07
C ARG A 119 -0.66 -13.07 3.97
N SER A 120 -0.14 -13.16 2.75
CA SER A 120 -0.76 -12.57 1.57
C SER A 120 -2.22 -13.00 1.45
N LEU A 121 -3.09 -12.03 1.18
CA LEU A 121 -4.54 -12.20 0.97
C LEU A 121 -5.38 -12.52 2.23
N MET A 122 -4.80 -12.59 3.43
CA MET A 122 -5.58 -12.65 4.69
C MET A 122 -6.50 -11.42 4.84
N PRO A 123 -7.64 -11.50 5.53
CA PRO A 123 -8.62 -10.40 5.61
C PRO A 123 -8.11 -9.19 6.40
N ASP A 124 -7.09 -9.37 7.22
CA ASP A 124 -6.52 -8.42 8.17
C ASP A 124 -4.98 -8.36 8.07
N GLY A 125 -4.32 -7.77 9.07
CA GLY A 125 -2.87 -7.53 9.04
C GLY A 125 -2.47 -6.49 8.01
N MET A 126 -1.65 -6.85 7.03
CA MET A 126 -1.21 -5.91 5.99
C MET A 126 -2.36 -5.33 5.16
N LYS A 127 -3.55 -5.95 5.15
CA LYS A 127 -4.72 -5.36 4.50
C LYS A 127 -5.30 -4.15 5.24
N LEU A 128 -5.03 -3.99 6.54
CA LEU A 128 -5.49 -2.83 7.30
C LEU A 128 -4.86 -1.54 6.78
N ASN A 129 -3.56 -1.58 6.46
CA ASN A 129 -2.86 -0.50 5.76
C ASN A 129 -1.72 -1.12 4.93
N PRO A 130 -1.87 -1.24 3.60
CA PRO A 130 -0.85 -1.80 2.71
C PRO A 130 0.38 -0.89 2.51
N PHE A 131 0.28 0.38 2.91
CA PHE A 131 1.27 1.43 2.65
C PHE A 131 1.75 2.10 3.95
N PRO A 132 2.17 1.33 4.98
CA PRO A 132 2.46 1.93 6.26
C PRO A 132 3.69 2.84 6.17
N VAL A 133 3.56 4.02 6.77
CA VAL A 133 4.67 4.92 7.07
C VAL A 133 4.99 4.73 8.55
N ILE A 134 6.20 4.26 8.82
CA ILE A 134 6.66 3.90 10.16
C ILE A 134 7.32 5.11 10.78
N ASN A 135 6.96 5.42 12.02
CA ASN A 135 7.73 6.34 12.84
C ASN A 135 8.77 5.55 13.66
N SER A 136 10.05 5.72 13.34
CA SER A 136 11.16 5.19 14.14
C SER A 136 11.91 6.34 14.79
N LYS A 137 11.64 6.56 16.09
CA LYS A 137 12.30 7.61 16.90
C LYS A 137 12.19 9.03 16.30
N GLY A 138 11.03 9.37 15.74
CA GLY A 138 10.76 10.66 15.10
C GLY A 138 11.14 10.71 13.61
N LEU A 139 11.78 9.66 13.07
CA LEU A 139 12.07 9.53 11.65
C LEU A 139 10.96 8.74 10.96
N LEU A 140 10.34 9.34 9.95
CA LEU A 140 9.30 8.67 9.17
C LEU A 140 9.91 7.91 7.99
N HIS A 141 9.55 6.64 7.85
CA HIS A 141 10.04 5.73 6.83
C HIS A 141 8.88 5.07 6.09
N THR A 142 8.94 5.06 4.77
CA THR A 142 8.03 4.27 3.94
C THR A 142 8.40 2.79 4.06
N TRP A 143 7.44 1.92 4.38
CA TRP A 143 7.72 0.48 4.46
C TRP A 143 7.77 -0.17 3.07
N SER A 144 6.75 0.08 2.25
CA SER A 144 6.51 -0.69 1.02
C SER A 144 6.91 0.03 -0.27
N ILE A 145 7.42 1.27 -0.18
CA ILE A 145 7.79 2.08 -1.34
C ILE A 145 9.17 2.69 -1.10
N HIS A 146 10.09 2.58 -2.07
CA HIS A 146 11.44 3.14 -1.96
C HIS A 146 11.44 4.66 -2.17
N ARG A 147 12.34 5.36 -1.47
CA ARG A 147 12.54 6.80 -1.64
C ARG A 147 13.18 7.13 -2.99
N VAL A 148 12.85 8.31 -3.50
CA VAL A 148 13.39 8.86 -4.74
C VAL A 148 13.73 10.34 -4.59
N ASN A 149 14.79 10.78 -5.25
CA ASN A 149 15.08 12.21 -5.40
C ASN A 149 14.55 12.67 -6.76
N LEU A 150 13.37 13.32 -6.77
CA LEU A 150 12.71 13.75 -8.00
C LEU A 150 13.58 14.67 -8.88
N PHE A 151 14.42 15.50 -8.27
CA PHE A 151 15.32 16.41 -9.00
C PHE A 151 16.41 15.66 -9.79
N ALA A 152 16.75 14.44 -9.38
CA ALA A 152 17.75 13.61 -10.04
C ALA A 152 17.15 12.68 -11.11
N LEU A 153 15.82 12.57 -11.19
CA LEU A 153 15.17 11.66 -12.13
C LEU A 153 14.96 12.34 -13.49
N PRO A 154 15.38 11.70 -14.61
CA PRO A 154 15.17 12.24 -15.95
C PRO A 154 13.69 12.41 -16.28
N VAL A 155 13.34 13.52 -16.92
CA VAL A 155 11.97 13.79 -17.38
C VAL A 155 11.67 12.93 -18.61
N LEU A 156 10.50 12.30 -18.61
CA LEU A 156 9.96 11.59 -19.76
C LEU A 156 9.42 12.60 -20.78
N ASP A 157 10.00 12.62 -21.98
CA ASP A 157 9.42 13.36 -23.10
C ASP A 157 8.21 12.58 -23.66
N VAL A 158 7.01 13.06 -23.31
CA VAL A 158 5.74 12.46 -23.75
C VAL A 158 5.44 12.67 -25.24
N LYS A 159 6.21 13.50 -25.94
CA LYS A 159 6.04 13.79 -27.37
C LYS A 159 6.80 12.82 -28.28
N VAL A 160 7.65 11.97 -27.71
CA VAL A 160 8.46 11.01 -28.47
C VAL A 160 7.57 10.04 -29.24
N ARG A 161 7.96 9.74 -30.48
CA ARG A 161 7.29 8.76 -31.33
C ARG A 161 7.25 7.41 -30.61
N ASN A 162 6.15 6.68 -30.77
CA ASN A 162 5.99 5.31 -30.26
C ASN A 162 5.98 5.16 -28.72
N ILE A 163 5.87 6.26 -27.95
CA ILE A 163 5.74 6.18 -26.48
C ILE A 163 4.61 5.23 -26.03
N LYS A 164 3.49 5.27 -26.75
CA LYS A 164 2.31 4.41 -26.50
C LYS A 164 2.63 2.91 -26.60
N GLU A 165 3.61 2.51 -27.39
CA GLU A 165 3.92 1.10 -27.65
C GLU A 165 4.49 0.40 -26.41
N TRP A 166 5.20 1.12 -25.56
CA TRP A 166 5.77 0.58 -24.33
C TRP A 166 5.08 1.10 -23.06
N LEU A 167 4.60 2.35 -23.03
CA LEU A 167 4.01 2.92 -21.82
C LEU A 167 2.67 2.25 -21.48
N ILE A 168 1.80 2.07 -22.46
CA ILE A 168 0.50 1.40 -22.26
C ILE A 168 0.68 0.00 -21.66
N PRO A 169 1.49 -0.92 -22.24
CA PRO A 169 1.70 -2.21 -21.61
C PRO A 169 2.39 -2.11 -20.25
N HIS A 170 3.32 -1.17 -20.04
CA HIS A 170 3.99 -0.98 -18.74
C HIS A 170 2.98 -0.72 -17.60
N VAL A 171 2.04 0.20 -17.83
CA VAL A 171 1.02 0.54 -16.81
C VAL A 171 -0.12 -0.47 -16.76
N ALA A 172 -0.44 -1.15 -17.86
CA ALA A 172 -1.49 -2.16 -17.93
C ALA A 172 -1.09 -3.51 -17.31
N PHE A 173 0.20 -3.84 -17.26
CA PHE A 173 0.71 -5.08 -16.67
C PHE A 173 1.13 -4.95 -15.19
N THR A 174 0.52 -4.01 -14.47
CA THR A 174 0.67 -3.83 -13.02
C THR A 174 -0.13 -4.85 -12.20
N MET A 175 -1.18 -5.43 -12.79
CA MET A 175 -2.10 -6.34 -12.12
C MET A 175 -1.68 -7.82 -12.20
N SER A 176 -1.96 -8.57 -11.14
CA SER A 176 -1.85 -10.03 -11.11
C SER A 176 -3.00 -10.71 -11.86
N ALA A 177 -2.85 -12.01 -12.15
CA ALA A 177 -3.91 -12.82 -12.76
C ALA A 177 -5.18 -12.86 -11.88
N ARG A 178 -5.02 -12.81 -10.55
CA ARG A 178 -6.14 -12.72 -9.59
C ARG A 178 -6.88 -11.40 -9.79
N GLU A 179 -6.18 -10.28 -9.70
CA GLU A 179 -6.74 -8.93 -9.87
C GLU A 179 -7.46 -8.79 -11.22
N LEU A 180 -6.84 -9.24 -12.32
CA LEU A 180 -7.49 -9.25 -13.65
C LEU A 180 -8.77 -10.10 -13.68
N SER A 181 -8.80 -11.24 -12.99
CA SER A 181 -10.01 -12.05 -12.87
C SER A 181 -11.09 -11.36 -12.06
N LEU A 182 -10.74 -10.67 -10.97
CA LEU A 182 -11.69 -9.93 -10.13
C LEU A 182 -12.28 -8.76 -10.91
N ARG A 183 -11.42 -8.01 -11.61
CA ARG A 183 -11.80 -6.89 -12.49
C ARG A 183 -12.82 -7.33 -13.54
N LYS A 184 -12.56 -8.45 -14.22
CA LYS A 184 -13.46 -9.02 -15.23
C LYS A 184 -14.80 -9.46 -14.66
N LYS A 185 -14.83 -9.91 -13.40
CA LYS A 185 -16.05 -10.35 -12.70
C LYS A 185 -16.75 -9.21 -11.98
N HIS A 186 -16.24 -7.97 -12.07
CA HIS A 186 -16.72 -6.81 -11.31
C HIS A 186 -16.77 -7.08 -9.79
N GLN A 187 -15.80 -7.85 -9.28
CA GLN A 187 -15.67 -8.12 -7.84
C GLN A 187 -14.86 -7.02 -7.16
N VAL A 188 -15.22 -6.73 -5.91
CA VAL A 188 -14.57 -5.70 -5.09
C VAL A 188 -13.18 -6.17 -4.66
N ASP A 189 -12.17 -5.37 -4.99
CA ASP A 189 -10.82 -5.48 -4.45
C ASP A 189 -10.20 -4.08 -4.45
N THR A 190 -9.94 -3.56 -3.25
CA THR A 190 -9.52 -2.17 -3.07
C THR A 190 -8.19 -1.86 -3.75
N LEU A 191 -7.21 -2.76 -3.65
CA LEU A 191 -5.89 -2.55 -4.25
C LEU A 191 -5.96 -2.60 -5.79
N MET A 192 -6.78 -3.49 -6.34
CA MET A 192 -7.08 -3.53 -7.76
C MET A 192 -7.69 -2.20 -8.23
N PHE A 193 -8.64 -1.62 -7.49
CA PHE A 193 -9.23 -0.32 -7.82
C PHE A 193 -8.19 0.81 -7.80
N VAL A 194 -7.36 0.89 -6.76
CA VAL A 194 -6.24 1.85 -6.69
C VAL A 194 -5.32 1.72 -7.90
N LYS A 195 -4.99 0.49 -8.33
CA LYS A 195 -4.16 0.25 -9.53
C LYS A 195 -4.84 0.74 -10.81
N ASP A 196 -6.15 0.57 -10.95
CA ASP A 196 -6.92 1.10 -12.09
C ASP A 196 -6.92 2.64 -12.12
N THR A 197 -7.05 3.29 -10.96
CA THR A 197 -6.95 4.75 -10.85
C THR A 197 -5.54 5.24 -11.18
N LEU A 198 -4.49 4.59 -10.65
CA LEU A 198 -3.10 4.88 -11.01
C LEU A 198 -2.87 4.74 -12.52
N GLN A 199 -3.36 3.65 -13.13
CA GLN A 199 -3.27 3.46 -14.57
C GLN A 199 -3.92 4.64 -15.32
N SER A 200 -5.10 5.09 -14.88
CA SER A 200 -5.81 6.22 -15.48
C SER A 200 -5.03 7.53 -15.39
N ILE A 201 -4.39 7.81 -14.24
CA ILE A 201 -3.52 8.98 -14.04
C ILE A 201 -2.35 8.92 -15.03
N PHE A 202 -1.61 7.80 -15.11
CA PHE A 202 -0.44 7.70 -15.99
C PHE A 202 -0.80 7.81 -17.48
N VAL A 203 -1.89 7.18 -17.89
CA VAL A 203 -2.37 7.23 -19.26
C VAL A 203 -2.83 8.64 -19.63
N GLY A 204 -3.56 9.31 -18.74
CA GLY A 204 -4.00 10.70 -18.92
C GLY A 204 -2.82 11.68 -18.94
N ALA A 205 -1.88 11.55 -18.01
CA ALA A 205 -0.70 12.41 -17.88
C ALA A 205 0.28 12.28 -19.05
N SER A 206 0.32 11.13 -19.70
CA SER A 206 1.16 10.91 -20.88
C SER A 206 0.44 11.24 -22.19
N GLY A 207 -0.89 11.36 -22.20
CA GLY A 207 -1.68 11.56 -23.41
C GLY A 207 -1.65 10.38 -24.39
N VAL A 208 -1.12 9.22 -23.98
CA VAL A 208 -0.99 8.03 -24.86
C VAL A 208 -2.33 7.44 -25.28
N GLN A 209 -3.39 7.74 -24.54
CA GLN A 209 -4.77 7.39 -24.86
C GLN A 209 -5.57 8.67 -25.04
N GLY A 210 -6.19 8.86 -26.20
CA GLY A 210 -6.98 10.06 -26.52
C GLY A 210 -6.19 11.24 -27.09
N GLY A 211 -4.84 11.22 -27.04
CA GLY A 211 -3.98 12.22 -27.69
C GLY A 211 -3.88 13.57 -26.96
N SER A 212 -4.66 13.79 -25.90
CA SER A 212 -4.57 14.96 -25.03
C SER A 212 -3.88 14.63 -23.71
N VAL A 213 -2.91 15.45 -23.32
CA VAL A 213 -2.27 15.37 -22.00
C VAL A 213 -3.17 16.01 -20.95
N HIS A 214 -3.48 15.26 -19.89
CA HIS A 214 -4.23 15.72 -18.72
C HIS A 214 -3.28 15.88 -17.53
N ARG A 215 -3.27 17.07 -16.91
CA ARG A 215 -2.37 17.39 -15.79
C ARG A 215 -3.09 17.70 -14.48
N LEU A 216 -4.42 17.65 -14.48
CA LEU A 216 -5.25 17.92 -13.33
C LEU A 216 -6.29 16.82 -13.21
N PHE A 217 -6.25 16.09 -12.10
CA PHE A 217 -7.17 15.00 -11.80
C PHE A 217 -7.91 15.28 -10.50
N ALA A 218 -9.12 14.77 -10.35
CA ALA A 218 -9.87 14.78 -9.10
C ALA A 218 -10.36 13.37 -8.79
N LEU A 219 -10.06 12.89 -7.59
CA LEU A 219 -10.61 11.62 -7.08
C LEU A 219 -12.04 11.88 -6.63
N ARG A 220 -12.99 11.28 -7.34
CA ARG A 220 -14.43 11.49 -7.14
C ARG A 220 -15.07 10.21 -6.64
N ASP A 221 -15.69 10.25 -5.48
CA ASP A 221 -16.48 9.11 -5.01
C ASP A 221 -17.67 8.89 -5.94
N LYS A 222 -17.76 7.70 -6.53
CA LYS A 222 -18.78 7.40 -7.54
C LYS A 222 -20.21 7.45 -6.98
N LYS A 223 -20.39 7.13 -5.69
CA LYS A 223 -21.70 7.03 -5.06
C LYS A 223 -22.30 8.39 -4.72
N THR A 224 -21.49 9.26 -4.13
CA THR A 224 -21.90 10.61 -3.66
C THR A 224 -21.65 11.70 -4.70
N ASN A 225 -20.79 11.42 -5.69
CA ASN A 225 -20.29 12.40 -6.66
C ASN A 225 -19.44 13.53 -6.03
N ASN A 226 -19.04 13.38 -4.76
CA ASN A 226 -18.14 14.31 -4.08
C ASN A 226 -16.68 14.07 -4.48
N CYS A 227 -15.90 15.15 -4.51
CA CYS A 227 -14.46 15.07 -4.79
C CYS A 227 -13.67 15.23 -3.49
N ASP A 228 -12.68 14.37 -3.29
CA ASP A 228 -11.86 14.37 -2.06
C ASP A 228 -10.56 15.13 -2.23
N THR A 229 -9.86 14.84 -3.31
CA THR A 229 -8.47 15.25 -3.52
C THR A 229 -8.27 15.59 -4.98
N CYS A 230 -7.63 16.74 -5.24
CA CYS A 230 -7.10 17.07 -6.56
C CYS A 230 -5.62 16.70 -6.65
N ILE A 231 -5.22 16.20 -7.82
CA ILE A 231 -3.83 15.84 -8.15
C ILE A 231 -3.39 16.69 -9.33
N PHE A 232 -2.33 17.47 -9.12
CA PHE A 232 -1.66 18.28 -10.14
C PHE A 232 -0.41 17.54 -10.60
N VAL A 233 -0.32 17.17 -11.87
CA VAL A 233 0.83 16.47 -12.43
C VAL A 233 1.75 17.48 -13.10
N ASP A 234 2.92 17.70 -12.51
CA ASP A 234 3.92 18.56 -13.13
C ASP A 234 4.57 17.83 -14.32
N GLU A 235 5.26 16.72 -14.03
CA GLU A 235 6.07 16.00 -15.01
C GLU A 235 5.99 14.48 -14.78
N LEU A 236 6.15 13.71 -15.86
CA LEU A 236 6.46 12.28 -15.77
C LEU A 236 7.98 12.11 -15.80
N ARG A 237 8.52 11.24 -14.95
CA ARG A 237 9.95 10.99 -14.80
C ARG A 237 10.24 9.49 -14.86
N TYR A 238 11.46 9.16 -15.25
CA TYR A 238 11.98 7.79 -15.18
C TYR A 238 12.56 7.50 -13.80
N ASP A 239 12.08 6.43 -13.18
CA ASP A 239 12.77 5.77 -12.08
C ASP A 239 13.63 4.65 -12.66
N LEU A 240 14.87 5.02 -12.99
CA LEU A 240 15.81 4.12 -13.65
C LEU A 240 16.17 2.92 -12.77
N ALA A 241 16.27 3.11 -11.46
CA ALA A 241 16.65 2.04 -10.53
C ALA A 241 15.56 0.96 -10.41
N ALA A 242 14.29 1.36 -10.47
CA ALA A 242 13.15 0.43 -10.41
C ALA A 242 12.56 0.09 -11.79
N HIS A 243 13.19 0.53 -12.88
CA HIS A 243 12.70 0.38 -14.26
C HIS A 243 11.22 0.77 -14.43
N THR A 244 10.81 1.90 -13.84
CA THR A 244 9.42 2.34 -13.87
C THR A 244 9.29 3.84 -14.09
N LEU A 245 8.05 4.33 -14.07
CA LEU A 245 7.70 5.73 -14.21
C LEU A 245 7.25 6.30 -12.87
N ILE A 246 7.54 7.58 -12.68
CA ILE A 246 7.06 8.38 -11.57
C ILE A 246 6.31 9.58 -12.12
N CYS A 247 5.16 9.85 -11.54
CA CYS A 247 4.43 11.09 -11.71
C CYS A 247 4.83 12.02 -10.57
N ASP A 248 5.62 13.04 -10.91
CA ASP A 248 6.00 14.16 -10.05
C ASP A 248 4.84 15.15 -10.04
N GLY A 249 4.28 15.40 -8.86
CA GLY A 249 3.08 16.20 -8.76
C GLY A 249 2.79 16.68 -7.36
N TYR A 250 1.59 17.19 -7.20
CA TYR A 250 1.12 17.84 -5.99
C TYR A 250 -0.30 17.39 -5.67
N ILE A 251 -0.61 17.25 -4.38
CA ILE A 251 -1.95 16.90 -3.93
C ILE A 251 -2.56 18.07 -3.19
N LEU A 252 -3.82 18.36 -3.49
CA LEU A 252 -4.66 19.33 -2.78
C LEU A 252 -5.82 18.57 -2.12
N PRO A 253 -5.82 18.42 -0.79
CA PRO A 253 -6.98 17.91 -0.07
C PRO A 253 -8.12 18.93 -0.18
N LEU A 254 -9.31 18.48 -0.56
CA LEU A 254 -10.50 19.34 -0.72
C LEU A 254 -11.29 19.42 0.59
N THR A 255 -10.63 19.89 1.64
CA THR A 255 -11.32 20.14 2.92
C THR A 255 -12.28 21.32 2.80
N ALA A 256 -13.38 21.28 3.57
CA ALA A 256 -14.34 22.39 3.62
C ALA A 256 -13.66 23.74 3.84
N ARG A 257 -12.66 23.80 4.72
CA ARG A 257 -11.86 25.01 4.98
C ARG A 257 -11.14 25.51 3.72
N ILE A 258 -10.39 24.64 3.03
CA ILE A 258 -9.61 25.03 1.85
C ILE A 258 -10.55 25.50 0.73
N ILE A 259 -11.66 24.80 0.52
CA ILE A 259 -12.66 25.16 -0.49
C ILE A 259 -13.31 26.52 -0.17
N MET A 260 -13.74 26.75 1.07
CA MET A 260 -14.34 28.03 1.47
C MET A 260 -13.36 29.20 1.33
N GLU A 261 -12.10 29.03 1.74
CA GLU A 261 -11.07 30.06 1.58
C GLU A 261 -10.74 30.36 0.10
N ASN A 262 -10.96 29.40 -0.80
CA ASN A 262 -10.55 29.47 -2.21
C ASN A 262 -11.70 29.24 -3.19
N GLU A 263 -12.94 29.58 -2.83
CA GLU A 263 -14.14 29.24 -3.62
C GLU A 263 -14.05 29.73 -5.06
N LYS A 264 -13.78 31.03 -5.27
CA LYS A 264 -13.69 31.62 -6.61
C LYS A 264 -12.51 31.04 -7.43
N PRO A 265 -11.27 30.96 -6.89
CA PRO A 265 -10.17 30.26 -7.57
C PRO A 265 -10.52 28.81 -7.94
N PHE A 266 -11.20 28.08 -7.05
CA PHE A 266 -11.51 26.68 -7.26
C PHE A 266 -12.58 26.49 -8.34
N ALA A 267 -13.63 27.32 -8.35
CA ALA A 267 -14.60 27.35 -9.45
C ALA A 267 -13.91 27.62 -10.79
N LYS A 268 -12.97 28.57 -10.83
CA LYS A 268 -12.17 28.84 -12.03
C LYS A 268 -11.33 27.63 -12.45
N LEU A 269 -10.70 26.94 -11.49
CA LEU A 269 -9.92 25.73 -11.72
C LEU A 269 -10.79 24.61 -12.34
N VAL A 270 -12.00 24.40 -11.82
CA VAL A 270 -12.95 23.39 -12.34
C VAL A 270 -13.36 23.71 -13.77
N HIS A 271 -13.77 24.94 -14.04
CA HIS A 271 -14.29 25.32 -15.36
C HIS A 271 -13.20 25.46 -16.44
N GLN A 272 -11.99 25.91 -16.08
CA GLN A 272 -10.94 26.26 -17.05
C GLN A 272 -9.73 25.32 -17.02
N GLY A 273 -9.53 24.56 -15.93
CA GLY A 273 -8.34 23.74 -15.70
C GLY A 273 -8.31 22.38 -16.40
N LYS A 274 -9.34 22.05 -17.19
CA LYS A 274 -9.51 20.74 -17.86
C LYS A 274 -9.38 19.56 -16.88
N MET A 275 -10.04 19.71 -15.73
CA MET A 275 -10.04 18.71 -14.65
C MET A 275 -10.60 17.37 -15.14
N SER A 276 -9.84 16.30 -14.96
CA SER A 276 -10.25 14.93 -15.25
C SER A 276 -10.74 14.26 -13.98
N TYR A 277 -12.02 13.90 -13.94
CA TYR A 277 -12.61 13.18 -12.82
C TYR A 277 -12.32 11.68 -12.96
N ILE A 278 -11.71 11.10 -11.93
CA ILE A 278 -11.54 9.66 -11.83
C ILE A 278 -12.48 9.15 -10.76
N ASP A 279 -13.45 8.33 -11.18
CA ASP A 279 -14.39 7.70 -10.27
C ASP A 279 -13.67 6.65 -9.44
N VAL A 280 -13.66 6.86 -8.12
CA VAL A 280 -13.20 5.87 -7.16
C VAL A 280 -14.38 5.09 -6.60
N LEU A 281 -14.13 3.82 -6.29
CA LEU A 281 -15.15 2.87 -5.83
C LEU A 281 -15.08 2.64 -4.31
N GLU A 282 -16.00 1.82 -3.79
CA GLU A 282 -16.10 1.54 -2.36
C GLU A 282 -14.77 1.03 -1.77
N GLY A 283 -14.34 1.66 -0.66
CA GLY A 283 -13.08 1.37 0.02
C GLY A 283 -11.84 1.98 -0.64
N GLU A 284 -11.93 2.42 -1.90
CA GLU A 284 -10.78 2.93 -2.65
C GLU A 284 -10.31 4.29 -2.13
N MET A 285 -11.24 5.17 -1.73
CA MET A 285 -10.88 6.48 -1.18
C MET A 285 -10.04 6.34 0.09
N GLN A 286 -10.43 5.45 1.00
CA GLN A 286 -9.67 5.15 2.22
C GLN A 286 -8.27 4.63 1.88
N ALA A 287 -8.14 3.75 0.88
CA ALA A 287 -6.84 3.27 0.44
C ALA A 287 -5.97 4.38 -0.16
N TRP A 288 -6.56 5.36 -0.86
CA TRP A 288 -5.85 6.56 -1.29
C TRP A 288 -5.36 7.38 -0.09
N LYS A 289 -6.18 7.59 0.94
CA LYS A 289 -5.77 8.28 2.17
C LYS A 289 -4.58 7.60 2.84
N GLN A 290 -4.52 6.27 2.81
CA GLN A 290 -3.38 5.49 3.31
C GLN A 290 -2.13 5.59 2.43
N LEU A 291 -2.31 5.63 1.10
CA LEU A 291 -1.22 5.67 0.12
C LEU A 291 -0.56 7.06 0.01
N LEU A 292 -1.32 8.13 0.20
CA LEU A 292 -0.85 9.51 0.05
C LEU A 292 0.37 9.84 0.95
N PRO A 293 0.38 9.56 2.27
CA PRO A 293 1.56 9.75 3.11
C PRO A 293 2.79 9.02 2.59
N ALA A 294 2.61 7.79 2.07
CA ALA A 294 3.72 7.03 1.52
C ALA A 294 4.31 7.71 0.29
N PHE A 295 3.48 8.26 -0.62
CA PHE A 295 3.96 9.01 -1.78
C PHE A 295 4.59 10.38 -1.45
N VAL A 296 4.15 11.04 -0.38
CA VAL A 296 4.79 12.26 0.14
C VAL A 296 6.18 11.93 0.69
N GLU A 297 6.24 10.99 1.64
CA GLU A 297 7.50 10.57 2.28
C GLU A 297 8.50 9.95 1.29
N ARG A 298 7.99 9.40 0.18
CA ARG A 298 8.82 8.87 -0.90
C ARG A 298 9.74 9.92 -1.51
N CYS A 299 9.27 11.15 -1.69
CA CYS A 299 9.99 12.20 -2.40
C CYS A 299 10.49 13.35 -1.51
N ARG A 300 10.15 13.32 -0.23
CA ARG A 300 10.65 14.26 0.76
C ARG A 300 12.18 14.23 0.82
N SER A 301 12.80 15.37 0.52
CA SER A 301 14.26 15.51 0.48
C SER A 301 14.76 16.86 1.02
N SER A 302 14.04 17.96 0.78
CA SER A 302 14.46 19.32 1.16
C SER A 302 13.97 19.77 2.54
N TRP A 303 13.03 19.04 3.16
CA TRP A 303 12.41 19.41 4.42
C TRP A 303 12.27 18.24 5.39
N THR A 304 12.14 18.59 6.67
CA THR A 304 12.02 17.65 7.79
C THR A 304 10.76 17.93 8.59
N HIS A 305 10.21 16.89 9.22
CA HIS A 305 9.12 17.04 10.18
C HIS A 305 9.58 17.88 11.38
N GLY A 306 8.74 18.83 11.78
CA GLY A 306 8.99 19.69 12.95
C GLY A 306 8.43 19.10 14.25
N ALA A 307 8.72 19.75 15.38
CA ALA A 307 8.21 19.36 16.69
C ALA A 307 6.67 19.35 16.77
N ASN A 308 6.00 20.18 15.97
CA ASN A 308 4.54 20.27 15.91
C ASN A 308 3.93 19.38 14.82
N CYS A 309 4.68 18.40 14.30
CA CYS A 309 4.16 17.47 13.29
C CYS A 309 2.99 16.66 13.84
N GLU A 310 1.84 16.73 13.16
CA GLU A 310 0.60 16.08 13.57
C GLU A 310 0.74 14.55 13.60
N TYR A 311 1.53 13.98 12.68
CA TYR A 311 1.81 12.54 12.68
C TYR A 311 2.50 12.08 13.97
N ILE A 312 3.44 12.89 14.48
CA ILE A 312 4.18 12.60 15.70
C ILE A 312 3.28 12.84 16.92
N ALA A 313 2.61 13.99 16.96
CA ALA A 313 1.75 14.38 18.09
C ALA A 313 0.58 13.43 18.30
N GLN A 314 -0.03 12.94 17.21
CA GLN A 314 -1.18 12.02 17.26
C GLN A 314 -0.76 10.55 17.23
N GLY A 315 0.51 10.24 16.95
CA GLY A 315 0.99 8.86 16.80
C GLY A 315 0.29 8.08 15.69
N ARG A 316 -0.22 8.77 14.66
CA ARG A 316 -1.11 8.19 13.65
C ARG A 316 -0.76 8.67 12.25
N ILE A 317 -0.62 7.73 11.31
CA ILE A 317 -0.38 7.99 9.89
C ILE A 317 -1.21 6.99 9.05
N PRO A 318 -2.08 7.43 8.12
CA PRO A 318 -2.50 8.82 7.87
C PRO A 318 -3.21 9.45 9.07
N LEU A 319 -3.36 10.78 9.11
CA LEU A 319 -4.10 11.47 10.18
C LEU A 319 -5.58 11.03 10.23
N THR A 320 -6.16 10.79 9.06
CA THR A 320 -7.54 10.34 8.88
C THR A 320 -7.66 9.57 7.57
N GLU A 321 -8.69 8.74 7.47
CA GLU A 321 -9.12 8.07 6.25
C GLU A 321 -10.50 8.56 5.78
N ASP A 322 -11.04 9.58 6.46
CA ASP A 322 -12.37 10.12 6.19
C ASP A 322 -12.39 10.95 4.91
N MET A 323 -13.51 10.87 4.20
CA MET A 323 -13.79 11.66 3.00
C MET A 323 -13.71 13.16 3.30
N GLU A 324 -13.13 13.95 2.39
CA GLU A 324 -12.99 15.42 2.50
C GLU A 324 -12.14 15.91 3.70
N ALA A 325 -11.48 15.01 4.43
CA ALA A 325 -10.53 15.34 5.50
C ALA A 325 -9.07 15.22 5.01
N ASP A 326 -8.11 15.86 5.69
CA ASP A 326 -6.71 15.84 5.24
C ASP A 326 -5.92 14.67 5.87
N PRO A 327 -5.45 13.66 5.11
CA PRO A 327 -4.63 12.57 5.64
C PRO A 327 -3.18 12.99 5.94
N LEU A 328 -2.76 14.18 5.48
CA LEU A 328 -1.38 14.64 5.51
C LEU A 328 -1.07 15.55 6.71
N CYS A 329 0.13 15.43 7.25
CA CYS A 329 0.67 16.45 8.15
C CYS A 329 0.94 17.76 7.40
N SER A 330 0.91 18.89 8.11
CA SER A 330 1.16 20.20 7.50
C SER A 330 2.63 20.48 7.18
N CYS A 331 3.57 19.65 7.66
CA CYS A 331 5.01 19.89 7.51
C CYS A 331 5.48 20.03 6.05
N GLY A 332 4.87 19.27 5.13
CA GLY A 332 5.20 19.29 3.70
C GLY A 332 4.42 20.31 2.88
N ARG A 333 3.46 21.01 3.49
CA ARG A 333 2.54 21.90 2.77
C ARG A 333 3.28 23.14 2.25
N GLY A 334 3.09 23.45 0.98
CA GLY A 334 3.75 24.58 0.31
C GLY A 334 5.27 24.41 0.16
N LYS A 335 5.81 23.20 0.33
CA LYS A 335 7.23 22.89 0.11
C LYS A 335 7.45 22.33 -1.29
N ASP A 336 8.54 22.75 -1.93
CA ASP A 336 8.96 22.30 -3.27
C ASP A 336 7.88 22.49 -4.36
N VAL A 337 7.15 23.61 -4.30
CA VAL A 337 5.96 23.91 -5.13
C VAL A 337 6.25 24.75 -6.37
N GLU A 338 7.50 24.81 -6.83
CA GLU A 338 7.91 25.59 -8.01
C GLU A 338 7.11 25.19 -9.27
N GLY A 339 6.77 23.90 -9.41
CA GLY A 339 5.94 23.38 -10.49
C GLY A 339 4.52 23.96 -10.52
N MET A 340 3.95 24.31 -9.36
CA MET A 340 2.63 24.96 -9.26
C MET A 340 2.64 26.37 -9.84
N HIS A 341 3.79 27.04 -9.87
CA HIS A 341 3.91 28.39 -10.42
C HIS A 341 4.04 28.43 -11.93
N LYS A 342 4.31 27.28 -12.59
CA LYS A 342 4.40 27.15 -14.05
C LYS A 342 3.03 27.28 -14.74
N VAL A 343 1.93 27.08 -14.03
CA VAL A 343 0.57 27.13 -14.57
C VAL A 343 -0.24 28.17 -13.81
N GLU A 344 -0.76 29.17 -14.52
CA GLU A 344 -1.42 30.33 -13.90
C GLU A 344 -2.58 29.94 -12.96
N LEU A 345 -3.41 28.97 -13.38
CA LEU A 345 -4.54 28.49 -12.57
C LEU A 345 -4.14 27.76 -11.29
N TRP A 346 -2.89 27.30 -11.18
CA TRP A 346 -2.42 26.49 -10.06
C TRP A 346 -1.77 27.33 -8.96
N LYS A 347 -1.27 28.53 -9.30
CA LYS A 347 -0.52 29.42 -8.40
C LYS A 347 -1.19 29.64 -7.05
N THR A 348 -2.50 29.91 -7.04
CA THR A 348 -3.26 30.17 -5.80
C THR A 348 -3.26 28.99 -4.85
N PHE A 349 -3.15 27.76 -5.36
CA PHE A 349 -3.19 26.54 -4.55
C PHE A 349 -1.81 26.10 -4.06
N ALA A 350 -0.72 26.71 -4.54
CA ALA A 350 0.64 26.36 -4.14
C ALA A 350 0.86 26.31 -2.61
N PRO A 351 0.30 27.22 -1.80
CA PRO A 351 0.44 27.17 -0.33
C PRO A 351 -0.34 26.03 0.35
N TYR A 352 -1.23 25.34 -0.38
CA TYR A 352 -2.14 24.34 0.16
C TYR A 352 -1.77 22.90 -0.22
N VAL A 353 -0.88 22.74 -1.21
CA VAL A 353 -0.52 21.42 -1.73
C VAL A 353 0.70 20.81 -1.03
N THR A 354 0.81 19.49 -1.14
CA THR A 354 2.01 18.74 -0.75
C THR A 354 2.54 17.96 -1.96
N ARG A 355 3.86 18.01 -2.20
CA ARG A 355 4.51 17.29 -3.31
C ARG A 355 4.48 15.78 -3.08
N ILE A 356 4.31 15.02 -4.16
CA ILE A 356 4.18 13.56 -4.16
C ILE A 356 4.94 12.93 -5.33
N ALA A 357 5.38 11.69 -5.14
CA ALA A 357 5.92 10.84 -6.20
C ALA A 357 5.06 9.58 -6.40
N ILE A 358 4.07 9.68 -7.28
CA ILE A 358 3.18 8.56 -7.62
C ILE A 358 3.92 7.59 -8.56
N SER A 359 3.81 6.29 -8.34
CA SER A 359 4.22 5.27 -9.33
C SER A 359 3.12 4.23 -9.54
N PRO A 360 3.15 3.47 -10.64
CA PRO A 360 2.34 2.28 -10.75
C PRO A 360 2.73 1.29 -9.64
N LEU A 361 1.75 0.53 -9.15
CA LEU A 361 1.96 -0.51 -8.13
C LEU A 361 1.91 -1.89 -8.79
N PHE A 362 3.06 -2.56 -8.85
CA PHE A 362 3.18 -3.85 -9.52
C PHE A 362 2.85 -5.00 -8.57
N ALA A 363 2.10 -5.97 -9.08
CA ALA A 363 2.01 -7.28 -8.44
C ALA A 363 3.38 -7.96 -8.43
N VAL A 364 3.66 -8.73 -7.37
CA VAL A 364 4.92 -9.44 -7.19
C VAL A 364 4.77 -10.93 -7.48
N SER A 365 5.68 -11.48 -8.30
CA SER A 365 5.56 -12.83 -8.85
C SER A 365 5.73 -13.96 -7.85
N TYR A 366 6.30 -13.68 -6.67
CA TYR A 366 6.43 -14.67 -5.59
C TYR A 366 5.17 -14.77 -4.71
N LEU A 367 4.22 -13.83 -4.84
CA LEU A 367 2.92 -13.91 -4.14
C LEU A 367 1.80 -14.33 -5.07
N GLU A 368 1.78 -13.80 -6.29
CA GLU A 368 0.70 -14.03 -7.24
C GLU A 368 1.25 -14.26 -8.64
N THR A 369 0.50 -14.98 -9.47
CA THR A 369 0.83 -15.15 -10.88
C THR A 369 0.75 -13.80 -11.60
N VAL A 370 1.88 -13.33 -12.13
CA VAL A 370 1.97 -12.10 -12.95
C VAL A 370 2.22 -12.46 -14.41
N GLY A 371 1.46 -11.85 -15.31
CA GLY A 371 1.61 -12.07 -16.75
C GLY A 371 1.16 -13.45 -17.21
N ARG A 372 2.10 -14.38 -17.41
CA ARG A 372 1.77 -15.74 -17.90
C ARG A 372 1.59 -16.69 -16.74
N ASP A 373 0.45 -17.36 -16.71
CA ASP A 373 0.27 -18.61 -15.99
C ASP A 373 1.29 -19.64 -16.53
N PRO A 374 2.30 -20.04 -15.74
CA PRO A 374 3.33 -20.99 -16.18
C PRO A 374 2.74 -22.37 -16.50
N ASP A 375 1.63 -22.73 -15.87
CA ASP A 375 0.92 -24.00 -16.04
C ASP A 375 -0.04 -23.96 -17.24
N ALA A 376 -0.49 -22.77 -17.66
CA ALA A 376 -1.19 -22.59 -18.92
C ALA A 376 -0.23 -22.72 -20.10
N HIS A 377 0.13 -23.96 -20.43
CA HIS A 377 0.79 -24.30 -21.66
C HIS A 377 -0.05 -23.85 -22.87
N LYS A 378 0.38 -22.76 -23.52
CA LYS A 378 -0.26 -22.16 -24.71
C LYS A 378 0.58 -22.41 -25.95
N CYS A 379 -0.10 -22.51 -27.09
CA CYS A 379 0.57 -22.66 -28.37
C CYS A 379 1.51 -21.47 -28.63
N ARG A 380 2.77 -21.74 -28.97
CA ARG A 380 3.79 -20.72 -29.29
C ARG A 380 3.37 -19.83 -30.47
N SER A 381 2.69 -20.41 -31.46
CA SER A 381 2.27 -19.74 -32.70
C SER A 381 0.98 -18.93 -32.52
N CYS A 382 -0.11 -19.55 -32.05
CA CYS A 382 -1.44 -18.91 -32.02
C CYS A 382 -1.89 -18.42 -30.64
N ARG A 383 -1.10 -18.67 -29.59
CA ARG A 383 -1.37 -18.29 -28.19
C ARG A 383 -2.65 -18.86 -27.55
N ARG A 384 -3.38 -19.74 -28.23
CA ARG A 384 -4.55 -20.44 -27.68
C ARG A 384 -4.14 -21.65 -26.81
N LYS A 385 -4.99 -22.01 -25.84
CA LYS A 385 -4.92 -23.31 -25.15
C LYS A 385 -5.33 -24.40 -26.14
N ALA A 386 -4.63 -25.53 -26.14
CA ALA A 386 -5.03 -26.67 -26.97
C ALA A 386 -6.17 -27.45 -26.26
N LYS A 387 -7.14 -27.93 -27.02
CA LYS A 387 -8.12 -28.95 -26.60
C LYS A 387 -7.96 -30.15 -27.54
N PRO A 388 -7.67 -31.39 -27.10
CA PRO A 388 -7.53 -31.86 -25.72
C PRO A 388 -6.11 -31.79 -25.14
N LYS A 389 -5.04 -31.79 -25.95
CA LYS A 389 -3.65 -31.76 -25.48
C LYS A 389 -2.77 -30.85 -26.35
N ILE A 390 -1.79 -30.21 -25.73
CA ILE A 390 -0.79 -29.39 -26.41
C ILE A 390 0.45 -30.25 -26.70
N LYS A 391 0.97 -30.20 -27.93
CA LYS A 391 2.14 -31.00 -28.35
C LYS A 391 3.41 -30.25 -28.02
N VAL A 392 4.37 -30.92 -27.38
CA VAL A 392 5.70 -30.36 -27.11
C VAL A 392 6.58 -30.54 -28.36
N CYS A 393 7.46 -29.59 -28.65
CA CYS A 393 8.46 -29.75 -29.71
C CYS A 393 9.37 -30.94 -29.38
N ALA A 394 9.42 -31.93 -30.27
CA ALA A 394 10.23 -33.12 -30.08
C ALA A 394 11.74 -32.84 -30.04
N GLY A 395 12.22 -31.76 -30.68
CA GLY A 395 13.65 -31.45 -30.74
C GLY A 395 14.21 -30.82 -29.46
N CYS A 396 13.52 -29.80 -28.91
CA CYS A 396 14.06 -29.01 -27.78
C CYS A 396 13.27 -29.16 -26.48
N GLN A 397 12.08 -29.76 -26.53
CA GLN A 397 11.12 -29.85 -25.41
C GLN A 397 10.70 -28.52 -24.72
N LYS A 398 11.20 -27.37 -25.21
CA LYS A 398 11.02 -26.04 -24.60
C LYS A 398 9.80 -25.27 -25.10
N VAL A 399 9.30 -25.56 -26.30
CA VAL A 399 8.12 -24.90 -26.89
C VAL A 399 6.99 -25.89 -27.15
N ARG A 400 5.75 -25.38 -27.21
CA ARG A 400 4.53 -26.19 -27.34
C ARG A 400 3.61 -25.62 -28.42
N TYR A 401 2.89 -26.49 -29.13
CA TYR A 401 2.00 -26.14 -30.23
C TYR A 401 0.65 -26.85 -30.08
N CYS A 402 -0.44 -26.16 -30.40
CA CYS A 402 -1.77 -26.80 -30.41
C CYS A 402 -1.96 -27.75 -31.61
N SER A 403 -1.17 -27.58 -32.67
CA SER A 403 -1.26 -28.40 -33.89
C SER A 403 0.04 -28.33 -34.69
N SER A 404 0.21 -29.28 -35.62
CA SER A 404 1.39 -29.34 -36.50
C SER A 404 1.44 -28.14 -37.45
N GLU A 405 0.30 -27.59 -37.84
CA GLU A 405 0.19 -26.38 -38.67
C GLU A 405 0.75 -25.16 -37.93
N CYS A 406 0.41 -25.02 -36.64
CA CYS A 406 0.98 -23.98 -35.80
C CYS A 406 2.50 -24.13 -35.63
N GLN A 407 3.00 -25.35 -35.51
CA GLN A 407 4.43 -25.62 -35.48
C GLN A 407 5.11 -25.23 -36.79
N LYS A 408 4.57 -25.66 -37.94
CA LYS A 408 5.08 -25.30 -39.27
C LYS A 408 5.10 -23.78 -39.49
N LYS A 409 4.05 -23.08 -39.06
CA LYS A 409 3.96 -21.61 -39.14
C LYS A 409 5.05 -20.90 -38.34
N ASP A 410 5.36 -21.39 -37.14
CA ASP A 410 6.40 -20.83 -36.27
C ASP A 410 7.81 -21.33 -36.62
N TRP A 411 7.93 -22.39 -37.45
CA TRP A 411 9.17 -23.12 -37.66
C TRP A 411 10.32 -22.26 -38.20
N LYS A 412 10.04 -21.32 -39.12
CA LYS A 412 11.06 -20.40 -39.64
C LYS A 412 11.74 -19.60 -38.53
N ALA A 413 10.98 -19.16 -37.52
CA ALA A 413 11.49 -18.40 -36.38
C ALA A 413 12.04 -19.29 -35.27
N HIS A 414 11.48 -20.50 -35.09
CA HIS A 414 11.86 -21.42 -34.02
C HIS A 414 13.10 -22.26 -34.36
N LYS A 415 13.26 -22.73 -35.61
CA LYS A 415 14.34 -23.63 -36.06
C LYS A 415 15.74 -23.19 -35.59
N PRO A 416 16.14 -21.90 -35.70
CA PRO A 416 17.47 -21.45 -35.26
C PRO A 416 17.71 -21.56 -33.74
N LYS A 417 16.63 -21.63 -32.94
CA LYS A 417 16.64 -21.66 -31.47
C LYS A 417 16.30 -23.04 -30.91
N CYS A 418 15.96 -24.00 -31.76
CA CYS A 418 15.58 -25.36 -31.38
C CYS A 418 16.84 -26.18 -31.12
N LYS A 419 17.22 -26.31 -29.84
CA LYS A 419 18.33 -27.14 -29.37
C LYS A 419 17.83 -28.06 -28.23
N PRO A 420 18.30 -29.33 -28.16
CA PRO A 420 17.99 -30.24 -27.06
C PRO A 420 18.00 -29.55 -25.69
#